data_AF-A0A1X7TG32-F1
#
_entry.id   AF-A0A1X7TG32-F1
#
_cell.length_a   1.000
_cell.length_b   1.000
_cell.length_c   1.000
_cell.angle_alpha   90.00
_cell.angle_beta   90.00
_cell.angle_gamma   90.00
#
_symmetry.space_group_name_H-M   'P 1'
#
loop_
_entity.id
_entity.type
_entity.pdbx_description
1 polymer ?
#
loop_
_entity_poly.entity_id
_entity_poly.type
_entity_poly.pdbx_seq_one_letter_code
_entity_poly.pdbx_strand_id
1 'polypeptide(L)' 'MADHGFNIQDQLMPLCVMLNIPAFSKAKVQLSNEELIETRRIATSRIHVERAMERMKNYHILDRNIPNSLKK' A
#
# COMPACT_ATOMS: atom_id res chain seq x y z
N MET A 1 -2.79 -7.25 -0.59
CA MET A 1 -4.17 -7.56 -1.02
C MET A 1 -4.44 -6.93 -2.38
N ALA A 2 -4.48 -5.59 -2.49
CA ALA A 2 -4.58 -4.92 -3.80
C ALA A 2 -3.45 -5.31 -4.77
N ASP A 3 -2.21 -5.39 -4.29
CA ASP A 3 -1.03 -5.76 -5.09
C ASP A 3 -1.03 -7.19 -5.62
N HIS A 4 -1.83 -8.07 -5.00
CA HIS A 4 -2.03 -9.44 -5.44
C HIS A 4 -3.31 -9.61 -6.27
N GLY A 5 -3.98 -8.51 -6.63
CA GLY A 5 -5.21 -8.51 -7.41
C GLY A 5 -6.50 -8.69 -6.60
N PHE A 6 -6.44 -8.66 -5.26
CA PHE A 6 -7.65 -8.67 -4.44
C PHE A 6 -8.28 -7.28 -4.42
N ASN A 7 -9.42 -7.15 -5.08
CA ASN A 7 -10.26 -5.96 -5.00
C ASN A 7 -11.15 -6.05 -3.75
N ILE A 8 -10.88 -5.21 -2.76
CA ILE A 8 -11.65 -5.12 -1.51
C ILE A 8 -12.47 -3.83 -1.43
N GLN A 9 -12.67 -3.13 -2.56
CA GLN A 9 -13.36 -1.84 -2.61
C GLN A 9 -14.77 -1.91 -2.00
N ASP A 10 -15.48 -3.03 -2.20
CA ASP A 10 -16.83 -3.23 -1.66
C ASP A 10 -16.84 -3.22 -0.12
N GLN A 11 -15.79 -3.74 0.51
CA GLN A 11 -15.65 -3.76 1.97
C GLN A 11 -15.23 -2.39 2.52
N LEU A 12 -14.60 -1.55 1.70
CA LEU A 12 -14.14 -0.21 2.04
C LEU A 12 -15.19 0.87 1.79
N MET A 13 -16.21 0.57 0.96
CA MET A 13 -17.29 1.49 0.63
C MET A 13 -18.05 2.03 1.86
N PRO A 14 -18.40 1.22 2.89
CA PRO A 14 -19.05 1.72 4.09
C PRO A 14 -18.18 2.72 4.90
N LEU A 15 -16.87 2.70 4.69
CA LEU A 15 -15.91 3.60 5.34
C LEU A 15 -15.61 4.84 4.48
N CYS A 16 -16.24 4.98 3.31
CA CYS A 16 -15.94 6.03 2.32
C CYS A 16 -14.46 6.08 1.92
N VAL A 17 -13.78 4.92 1.89
CA VAL A 17 -12.37 4.82 1.52
C VAL A 17 -12.24 4.28 0.09
N MET A 18 -11.44 4.95 -0.74
CA MET A 18 -11.04 4.44 -2.05
C MET A 18 -9.76 3.62 -1.94
N LEU A 19 -9.77 2.46 -2.58
CA LEU A 19 -8.61 1.59 -2.72
C LEU A 19 -7.75 2.07 -3.89
N ASN A 20 -6.52 2.45 -3.58
CA ASN A 20 -5.54 2.87 -4.57
C ASN A 20 -4.85 1.63 -5.17
N ILE A 21 -5.39 1.12 -6.27
CA ILE A 21 -4.84 -0.06 -6.97
C ILE A 21 -3.90 0.43 -8.09
N PRO A 22 -2.64 -0.05 -8.15
CA PRO A 22 -1.75 0.31 -9.25
C PRO A 22 -2.31 -0.15 -10.60
N ALA A 23 -2.03 0.63 -11.65
CA ALA A 23 -2.49 0.30 -13.00
C ALA A 23 -1.96 -1.08 -13.44
N PHE A 24 -2.85 -2.03 -13.67
CA PHE A 24 -2.49 -3.32 -14.27
C PHE A 24 -2.26 -3.13 -15.78
N SER A 25 -1.00 -3.23 -16.22
CA SER A 25 -0.60 -3.07 -17.63
C SER A 25 -1.16 -4.12 -18.60
N LYS A 26 -2.05 -5.01 -18.17
CA LYS A 26 -2.44 -6.21 -18.94
C LYS A 26 -3.18 -5.91 -20.26
N ALA A 27 -3.70 -4.70 -20.47
CA ALA A 27 -4.51 -4.37 -21.64
C ALA A 27 -3.93 -3.25 -22.56
N LYS A 28 -2.88 -2.52 -22.13
CA LYS A 28 -2.29 -1.44 -22.92
C LYS A 28 -0.79 -1.67 -23.11
N VAL A 29 -0.31 -1.45 -24.33
CA VAL A 29 1.12 -1.56 -24.69
C VAL A 29 1.95 -0.44 -24.05
N GLN A 30 1.35 0.75 -23.84
CA GLN A 30 1.97 1.91 -23.19
C GLN A 30 0.92 2.69 -22.38
N LEU A 31 1.36 3.31 -21.28
CA LEU A 31 0.57 4.22 -20.45
C LEU A 31 0.60 5.64 -21.03
N SER A 32 -0.49 6.40 -20.90
CA SER A 32 -0.48 7.83 -21.22
C SER A 32 0.40 8.62 -20.24
N ASN A 33 0.78 9.85 -20.59
CA ASN A 33 1.58 10.71 -19.70
C ASN A 33 0.89 10.95 -18.35
N GLU A 34 -0.43 11.11 -18.34
CA GLU A 34 -1.23 11.31 -17.12
C GLU A 34 -1.25 10.04 -16.26
N GLU A 35 -1.49 8.88 -16.89
CA GLU A 35 -1.45 7.57 -16.20
C GLU A 35 -0.06 7.29 -15.61
N LEU A 36 1.01 7.70 -16.29
CA LEU A 36 2.39 7.57 -15.80
C LEU A 36 2.66 8.43 -14.57
N ILE A 37 2.19 9.68 -14.57
CA ILE A 37 2.37 10.60 -13.44
C ILE A 37 1.65 10.04 -12.21
N GLU A 38 0.39 9.63 -12.35
CA GLU A 38 -0.36 9.07 -11.24
C GLU A 38 0.25 7.75 -10.75
N THR A 39 0.65 6.85 -11.65
CA THR A 39 1.37 5.63 -11.28
C THR A 39 2.65 5.93 -10.51
N ARG A 40 3.43 6.94 -10.92
CA ARG A 40 4.66 7.36 -10.23
C ARG A 40 4.37 7.88 -8.83
N ARG A 41 3.31 8.68 -8.66
CA ARG A 41 2.91 9.20 -7.34
C ARG A 41 2.55 8.06 -6.40
N ILE A 42 1.72 7.12 -6.87
CA ILE A 42 1.30 5.93 -6.12
C ILE A 42 2.53 5.08 -5.74
N ALA A 43 3.41 4.81 -6.71
CA ALA A 43 4.63 4.03 -6.50
C ALA A 43 5.57 4.68 -5.46
N THR A 44 5.70 6.01 -5.50
CA THR A 44 6.52 6.76 -4.54
C THR A 44 6.00 6.57 -3.12
N SER A 45 4.69 6.75 -2.90
CA SER A 45 4.06 6.50 -1.60
C SER A 45 4.24 5.04 -1.14
N ARG A 46 4.10 4.08 -2.06
CA ARG A 46 4.27 2.65 -1.77
C ARG A 46 5.67 2.31 -1.28
N ILE A 47 6.72 2.89 -1.89
CA ILE A 47 8.11 2.70 -1.45
C ILE A 47 8.29 3.06 0.03
N HIS A 48 7.64 4.14 0.49
CA HIS A 48 7.72 4.53 1.91
C HIS A 48 7.04 3.52 2.84
N VAL A 49 5.87 3.02 2.45
CA VAL A 49 5.13 2.01 3.23
C VAL A 49 5.93 0.70 3.30
N GLU A 50 6.47 0.23 2.19
CA GLU A 50 7.28 -0.99 2.14
C GLU A 50 8.55 -0.88 2.97
N ARG A 51 9.26 0.26 2.88
CA ARG A 51 10.45 0.52 3.73
C ARG A 51 10.09 0.55 5.21
N ALA A 52 8.95 1.13 5.59
CA ALA A 52 8.50 1.15 6.98
C ALA A 52 8.19 -0.28 7.48
N MET A 53 7.47 -1.07 6.67
CA MET A 53 7.19 -2.47 6.97
C MET A 53 8.47 -3.30 7.08
N GLU A 54 9.44 -3.10 6.19
CA GLU A 54 10.73 -3.78 6.21
C GLU A 54 11.52 -3.43 7.48
N ARG A 55 11.58 -2.14 7.86
CA ARG A 55 12.18 -1.72 9.13
C ARG A 55 11.49 -2.37 10.33
N MET A 56 10.15 -2.41 10.35
CA MET A 56 9.40 -3.05 11.43
C MET A 56 9.74 -4.53 11.58
N LYS A 57 9.93 -5.25 10.47
CA LYS A 57 10.34 -6.65 10.47
C LYS A 57 11.80 -6.81 10.93
N ASN A 58 12.72 -6.05 10.35
CA ASN A 58 14.16 -6.15 10.64
C ASN A 58 14.51 -5.78 12.09
N TYR A 59 13.78 -4.82 12.67
CA TYR A 59 13.99 -4.39 14.05
C TYR A 59 13.10 -5.11 15.05
N HIS A 60 12.33 -6.11 14.63
CA HIS A 60 11.53 -6.90 15.56
C HIS A 60 10.62 -6.00 16.42
N ILE A 61 9.97 -5.02 15.76
CA ILE A 61 9.20 -3.97 16.46
C ILE A 61 7.88 -4.53 17.00
N LEU A 62 7.23 -5.42 16.25
CA LEU A 62 5.90 -5.95 16.56
C LEU A 62 5.85 -7.46 16.83
N ASP A 63 6.98 -8.14 16.81
CA ASP A 63 7.06 -9.60 16.97
C ASP A 63 7.44 -10.05 18.39
N ARG A 64 7.75 -9.11 19.28
CA ARG A 64 7.98 -9.35 20.71
C ARG A 64 6.81 -8.83 21.54
N ASN A 65 6.68 -9.33 22.77
CA ASN A 65 5.72 -8.78 23.73
C ASN A 65 6.02 -7.30 23.94
N ILE A 66 5.10 -6.44 23.49
CA ILE A 66 5.15 -5.01 23.71
C ILE A 66 4.67 -4.77 25.14
N PRO A 67 5.54 -4.32 26.07
CA PRO A 67 5.13 -4.11 27.45
C PRO A 67 4.08 -2.99 27.52
N ASN A 68 3.07 -3.21 28.36
CA ASN A 68 1.97 -2.27 28.60
C ASN A 68 2.42 -0.95 29.27
N SER A 69 3.68 -0.87 29.73
CA SER A 69 4.31 0.33 30.27
C SER A 69 4.74 1.35 29.20
N LEU A 70 4.75 0.97 27.91
CA LEU A 70 5.00 1.90 26.79
C LEU A 70 3.78 2.77 26.45
N LYS A 71 2.69 2.67 27.22
CA LYS A 71 1.56 3.59 27.11
C LYS A 71 2.01 4.98 27.55
N LYS A 72 1.72 5.98 26.71
CA LYS A 72 1.82 7.40 27.09
C LYS A 72 1.00 7.70 28.33
#